data_AF-I0ICH8-F1
#
_entry.id   AF-I0ICH8-F1
#
_cell.length_a   1.000
_cell.length_b   1.000
_cell.length_c   1.000
_cell.angle_alpha   90.00
_cell.angle_beta   90.00
_cell.angle_gamma   90.00
#
_symmetry.space_group_name_H-M   'P 1'
#
loop_
_entity.id
_entity.type
_entity.pdbx_description
1 polymer ?
#
loop_
_entity_poly.entity_id
_entity_poly.type
_entity_poly.pdbx_seq_one_letter_code
_entity_poly.pdbx_strand_id
1 'polypeptide(L)'
;MATAPPPRADRWRRRLAGLPAVLLGIVVLLGGLLLGFALLFAVNATSGRNDGHAHFGAAGMLMAYMDDHGGAWPRGWDDLEPYFRDGRGRSRSRVQGWSYEKFQSRVWIDFEADPEALRAASRAAGPGARAPFDVVRSRRFWQAPWVAVVGGGADQNLHDRFAPPPPLEALP
;
A
#
# COMPACT_ATOMS: atom_id res chain seq x y z
N MET A 1 -39.69 68.14 -24.19
CA MET A 1 -38.24 68.17 -23.84
C MET A 1 -37.77 66.74 -23.69
N ALA A 2 -37.01 66.22 -24.65
CA ALA A 2 -36.45 64.87 -24.58
C ALA A 2 -35.07 64.94 -23.90
N THR A 3 -34.94 64.30 -22.74
CA THR A 3 -33.67 64.17 -22.02
C THR A 3 -32.75 63.21 -22.79
N ALA A 4 -31.57 63.69 -23.19
CA ALA A 4 -30.57 62.89 -23.88
C ALA A 4 -30.14 61.68 -23.04
N PRO A 5 -29.96 60.48 -23.64
CA PRO A 5 -29.56 59.30 -22.91
C PRO A 5 -28.16 59.50 -22.32
N PRO A 6 -27.90 59.00 -21.10
CA PRO A 6 -26.60 59.16 -20.45
C PRO A 6 -25.48 58.56 -21.30
N PRO A 7 -24.28 59.17 -21.28
CA PRO A 7 -23.17 58.76 -22.11
C PRO A 7 -22.85 57.28 -21.86
N ARG A 8 -22.62 56.53 -22.94
CA ARG A 8 -22.27 55.09 -22.91
C ARG A 8 -21.03 54.80 -22.03
N ALA A 9 -20.30 55.84 -21.63
CA ALA A 9 -19.09 55.74 -20.83
C ALA A 9 -19.30 55.24 -19.39
N ASP A 10 -20.48 55.44 -18.80
CA ASP A 10 -20.70 55.09 -17.37
C ASP A 10 -21.05 53.62 -17.15
N ARG A 11 -21.32 52.87 -18.22
CA ARG A 11 -21.61 51.42 -18.13
C ARG A 11 -20.35 50.59 -18.02
N TRP A 12 -19.25 50.99 -18.67
CA TRP A 12 -18.00 50.22 -18.61
C TRP A 12 -17.26 50.41 -17.28
N ARG A 13 -17.29 51.61 -16.68
CA ARG A 13 -16.67 51.87 -15.37
C ARG A 13 -17.26 51.01 -14.25
N ARG A 14 -18.59 50.83 -14.23
CA ARG A 14 -19.29 49.98 -13.26
C ARG A 14 -18.99 48.49 -13.44
N ARG A 15 -18.73 48.04 -14.68
CA ARG A 15 -18.32 46.65 -14.95
C ARG A 15 -16.87 46.38 -14.55
N LEU A 16 -15.98 47.36 -14.72
CA LEU A 16 -14.56 47.23 -14.33
C LEU A 16 -14.36 47.31 -12.81
N ALA A 17 -15.18 48.06 -12.09
CA ALA A 17 -15.07 48.20 -10.63
C ALA A 17 -15.27 46.88 -9.85
N GLY A 18 -16.02 45.92 -10.41
CA GLY A 18 -16.25 44.60 -9.80
C GLY A 18 -15.20 43.54 -10.14
N LEU A 19 -14.40 43.75 -11.19
CA LEU A 19 -13.36 42.81 -11.62
C LEU A 19 -12.34 42.45 -10.54
N PRO A 20 -11.77 43.40 -9.76
CA PRO A 20 -10.78 43.04 -8.74
C PRO A 20 -11.37 42.15 -7.63
N ALA A 21 -12.64 42.37 -7.25
CA ALA A 21 -13.31 41.53 -6.25
C ALA A 21 -13.60 40.12 -6.78
N VAL A 22 -14.01 40.00 -8.05
CA VAL A 22 -14.23 38.70 -8.70
C VAL A 22 -12.92 37.93 -8.85
N LEU A 23 -11.84 38.59 -9.29
CA LEU A 23 -10.51 37.98 -9.41
C LEU A 23 -9.97 37.52 -8.05
N LEU A 24 -10.14 38.34 -7.00
CA LEU A 24 -9.77 37.95 -5.64
C LEU A 24 -10.54 36.70 -5.18
N GLY A 25 -11.85 36.65 -5.44
CA GLY A 25 -12.67 35.48 -5.15
C GLY A 25 -12.19 34.22 -5.87
N ILE A 26 -11.81 34.32 -7.14
CA ILE A 26 -11.25 33.20 -7.91
C ILE A 26 -9.91 32.73 -7.34
N VAL A 27 -9.01 33.66 -6.99
CA VAL A 27 -7.70 33.32 -6.40
C VAL A 27 -7.87 32.61 -5.05
N VAL A 28 -8.78 33.07 -4.20
CA VAL A 28 -9.08 32.42 -2.91
C VAL A 28 -9.67 31.03 -3.13
N LEU A 29 -10.60 30.88 -4.08
CA LEU A 29 -11.19 29.58 -4.42
C LEU A 29 -10.12 28.60 -4.91
N LEU A 30 -9.29 29.02 -5.86
CA LEU A 30 -8.22 28.18 -6.42
C LEU A 30 -7.17 27.83 -5.36
N GLY A 31 -6.81 28.78 -4.50
CA GLY A 31 -5.89 28.56 -3.39
C GLY A 31 -6.43 27.54 -2.39
N GLY A 32 -7.71 27.65 -2.02
CA GLY A 32 -8.38 26.67 -1.16
C GLY A 32 -8.44 25.28 -1.79
N LEU A 33 -8.73 25.20 -3.09
CA LEU A 33 -8.80 23.93 -3.82
C LEU A 33 -7.42 23.25 -3.93
N LEU A 34 -6.38 24.03 -4.23
CA LEU A 34 -4.99 23.56 -4.26
C LEU A 34 -4.52 23.09 -2.89
N LEU A 35 -4.82 23.84 -1.83
CA LEU A 35 -4.47 23.46 -0.47
C LEU A 35 -5.18 22.17 -0.05
N GLY A 36 -6.49 22.06 -0.34
CA GLY A 36 -7.26 20.83 -0.09
C GLY A 36 -6.70 19.63 -0.85
N PHE A 37 -6.33 19.81 -2.11
CA PHE A 37 -5.69 18.77 -2.92
C PHE A 37 -4.33 18.35 -2.35
N ALA A 38 -3.49 19.31 -1.94
CA ALA A 38 -2.19 19.04 -1.32
C ALA A 38 -2.33 18.27 0.01
N LEU A 39 -3.31 18.63 0.85
CA LEU A 39 -3.64 17.92 2.09
C LEU A 39 -4.11 16.49 1.82
N LEU A 40 -5.03 16.30 0.88
CA LEU A 40 -5.49 14.97 0.47
C LEU A 40 -4.32 14.12 -0.05
N PHE A 41 -3.45 14.70 -0.86
CA PHE A 41 -2.26 14.01 -1.37
C PHE A 41 -1.29 13.64 -0.24
N ALA A 42 -1.03 14.54 0.71
CA ALA A 42 -0.17 14.27 1.85
C ALA A 42 -0.72 13.16 2.75
N VAL A 43 -2.04 13.16 3.01
CA VAL A 43 -2.72 12.09 3.76
C VAL A 43 -2.71 10.77 2.98
N ASN A 44 -2.90 10.80 1.66
CA ASN A 44 -2.92 9.59 0.84
C ASN A 44 -1.50 9.00 0.62
N ALA A 45 -0.48 9.86 0.52
CA ALA A 45 0.93 9.46 0.49
C ALA A 45 1.38 8.82 1.82
N THR A 46 0.70 9.16 2.92
CA THR A 46 0.98 8.64 4.26
C THR A 46 0.03 7.54 4.71
N SER A 47 -1.08 7.26 4.02
CA SER A 47 -2.09 6.29 4.45
C SER A 47 -1.83 4.88 3.93
N GLY A 48 -2.26 3.88 4.71
CA GLY A 48 -1.74 2.51 4.78
C GLY A 48 -1.87 1.59 3.56
N ARG A 49 -2.18 2.09 2.36
CA ARG A 49 -2.20 1.27 1.13
C ARG A 49 -0.83 0.67 0.85
N ASN A 50 0.22 1.48 1.00
CA ASN A 50 1.59 1.04 0.80
C ASN A 50 2.01 -0.03 1.82
N ASP A 51 1.55 0.10 3.06
CA ASP A 51 1.85 -0.84 4.14
C ASP A 51 1.16 -2.20 3.91
N GLY A 52 -0.05 -2.19 3.34
CA GLY A 52 -0.76 -3.38 2.89
C GLY A 52 -0.13 -4.04 1.66
N HIS A 53 0.71 -3.36 0.88
CA HIS A 53 1.50 -4.01 -0.17
C HIS A 53 2.85 -4.54 0.38
N ALA A 54 3.41 -3.88 1.39
CA ALA A 54 4.72 -4.21 1.92
C ALA A 54 4.80 -5.65 2.46
N HIS A 55 3.80 -6.12 3.21
CA HIS A 55 3.80 -7.48 3.74
C HIS A 55 3.70 -8.58 2.64
N PHE A 56 2.98 -8.32 1.53
CA PHE A 56 3.00 -9.22 0.37
C PHE A 56 4.37 -9.25 -0.30
N GLY A 57 5.05 -8.10 -0.35
CA GLY A 57 6.43 -8.00 -0.83
C GLY A 57 7.36 -8.88 0.01
N ALA A 58 7.21 -8.83 1.34
CA ALA A 58 8.01 -9.61 2.28
C ALA A 58 7.78 -11.11 2.13
N ALA A 59 6.52 -11.58 2.05
CA ALA A 59 6.23 -12.98 1.74
C ALA A 59 6.87 -13.41 0.41
N GLY A 60 6.84 -12.54 -0.62
CA GLY A 60 7.52 -12.76 -1.89
C GLY A 60 9.03 -12.95 -1.76
N MET A 61 9.69 -12.17 -0.89
CA MET A 61 11.13 -12.29 -0.63
C MET A 61 11.46 -13.55 0.16
N LEU A 62 10.66 -13.91 1.17
CA LEU A 62 10.81 -15.16 1.92
C LEU A 62 10.72 -16.38 0.99
N MET A 63 9.75 -16.38 0.08
CA MET A 63 9.60 -17.46 -0.90
C MET A 63 10.80 -17.56 -1.84
N ALA A 64 11.30 -16.42 -2.34
CA ALA A 64 12.47 -16.38 -3.21
C ALA A 64 13.75 -16.83 -2.46
N TYR A 65 13.93 -16.42 -1.20
CA TYR A 65 15.02 -16.91 -0.36
C TYR A 65 14.95 -18.43 -0.18
N MET A 66 13.77 -18.96 0.17
CA MET A 66 13.56 -20.40 0.31
C MET A 66 13.79 -21.16 -1.01
N ASP A 67 13.44 -20.59 -2.16
CA ASP A 67 13.73 -21.19 -3.47
C ASP A 67 15.25 -21.36 -3.68
N ASP A 68 16.02 -20.32 -3.37
CA ASP A 68 17.47 -20.31 -3.58
C ASP A 68 18.25 -21.08 -2.51
N HIS A 69 17.66 -21.28 -1.32
CA HIS A 69 18.33 -21.89 -0.15
C HIS A 69 17.69 -23.21 0.28
N GLY A 70 17.07 -23.96 -0.64
CA GLY A 70 16.60 -25.33 -0.39
C GLY A 70 15.53 -25.42 0.71
N GLY A 71 14.69 -24.40 0.83
CA GLY A 71 13.64 -24.32 1.84
C GLY A 71 14.11 -23.81 3.21
N ALA A 72 15.34 -23.34 3.35
CA ALA A 72 15.79 -22.70 4.59
C ALA A 72 15.02 -21.40 4.86
N TRP A 73 14.67 -21.16 6.12
CA TRP A 73 14.11 -19.88 6.56
C TRP A 73 15.25 -18.85 6.73
N PRO A 74 15.06 -17.57 6.36
CA PRO A 74 16.09 -16.56 6.56
C PRO A 74 16.28 -16.26 8.05
N ARG A 75 17.50 -15.91 8.43
CA ARG A 75 17.90 -15.63 9.82
C ARG A 75 17.65 -14.17 10.22
N GLY A 76 17.42 -13.31 9.23
CA GLY A 76 17.20 -11.89 9.46
C GLY A 76 17.01 -11.13 8.17
N TRP A 77 16.94 -9.82 8.30
CA TRP A 77 16.74 -8.93 7.16
C TRP A 77 17.93 -8.94 6.19
N ASP A 78 19.16 -9.18 6.63
CA ASP A 78 20.32 -9.15 5.73
C ASP A 78 20.21 -10.23 4.64
N ASP A 79 19.68 -11.41 5.00
CA ASP A 79 19.39 -12.51 4.07
C ASP A 79 18.34 -12.11 3.00
N LEU A 80 17.51 -11.10 3.27
CA LEU A 80 16.44 -10.63 2.38
C LEU A 80 16.82 -9.39 1.56
N GLU A 81 17.92 -8.71 1.87
CA GLU A 81 18.34 -7.49 1.16
C GLU A 81 18.53 -7.71 -0.35
N PRO A 82 19.19 -8.79 -0.82
CA PRO A 82 19.37 -9.02 -2.26
C PRO A 82 18.02 -9.14 -2.99
N TYR A 83 17.05 -9.82 -2.37
CA TYR A 83 15.70 -9.99 -2.92
C TYR A 83 14.92 -8.66 -2.95
N PHE A 84 15.14 -7.81 -1.95
CA PHE A 84 14.60 -6.46 -1.93
C PHE A 84 15.20 -5.61 -3.04
N ARG A 85 16.51 -5.70 -3.34
CA ARG A 85 17.25 -4.86 -4.30
C ARG A 85 17.08 -5.29 -5.75
N ASP A 86 17.04 -6.58 -6.03
CA ASP A 86 16.86 -7.10 -7.39
C ASP A 86 15.39 -7.09 -7.81
N GLY A 87 14.46 -6.96 -6.87
CA GLY A 87 13.03 -7.04 -7.15
C GLY A 87 12.57 -8.44 -7.55
N ARG A 88 13.35 -9.47 -7.22
CA ARG A 88 13.05 -10.90 -7.49
C ARG A 88 11.95 -11.47 -6.61
N GLY A 89 11.45 -10.71 -5.63
CA GLY A 89 10.26 -11.12 -4.89
C GLY A 89 9.13 -11.43 -5.87
N ARG A 90 8.58 -12.66 -5.83
CA ARG A 90 7.47 -13.09 -6.72
C ARG A 90 6.21 -12.22 -6.60
N SER A 91 6.16 -11.39 -5.56
CA SER A 91 5.11 -10.40 -5.36
C SER A 91 5.46 -9.09 -6.07
N ARG A 92 4.57 -8.63 -6.96
CA ARG A 92 4.62 -7.28 -7.60
C ARG A 92 4.58 -6.12 -6.58
N SER A 93 4.55 -6.43 -5.29
CA SER A 93 4.31 -5.50 -4.18
C SER A 93 5.58 -4.85 -3.65
N ARG A 94 6.62 -4.71 -4.47
CA ARG A 94 7.67 -3.72 -4.22
C ARG A 94 6.96 -2.37 -4.13
N VAL A 95 6.86 -1.81 -2.93
CA VAL A 95 6.31 -0.47 -2.77
C VAL A 95 7.31 0.48 -3.42
N GLN A 96 7.04 0.89 -4.65
CA GLN A 96 7.95 1.73 -5.44
C GLN A 96 8.35 2.97 -4.63
N GLY A 97 9.65 3.26 -4.61
CA GLY A 97 10.21 4.43 -3.93
C GLY A 97 10.46 4.26 -2.43
N TRP A 98 10.35 3.05 -1.86
CA TRP A 98 10.80 2.80 -0.49
C TRP A 98 12.27 2.40 -0.44
N SER A 99 13.00 2.95 0.53
CA SER A 99 14.31 2.41 0.92
C SER A 99 14.14 1.09 1.68
N TYR A 100 15.23 0.34 1.82
CA TYR A 100 15.17 -0.94 2.51
C TYR A 100 14.84 -0.76 4.00
N GLU A 101 15.46 0.23 4.64
CA GLU A 101 15.23 0.58 6.04
C GLU A 101 13.77 0.98 6.27
N LYS A 102 13.18 1.75 5.36
CA LYS A 102 11.76 2.11 5.41
C LYS A 102 10.87 0.88 5.27
N PHE A 103 11.25 -0.09 4.44
CA PHE A 103 10.52 -1.34 4.31
C PHE A 103 10.58 -2.17 5.59
N GLN A 104 11.78 -2.35 6.17
CA GLN A 104 12.01 -3.03 7.44
C GLN A 104 11.22 -2.38 8.60
N SER A 105 11.14 -1.04 8.62
CA SER A 105 10.39 -0.30 9.65
C SER A 105 8.87 -0.46 9.52
N ARG A 106 8.38 -1.02 8.41
CA ARG A 106 6.94 -1.15 8.10
C ARG A 106 6.47 -2.58 8.09
N VAL A 107 7.38 -3.55 8.05
CA VAL A 107 7.06 -4.98 8.02
C VAL A 107 7.66 -5.66 9.25
N TRP A 108 6.90 -6.58 9.81
CA TRP A 108 7.38 -7.52 10.83
C TRP A 108 7.41 -8.90 10.20
N ILE A 109 8.51 -9.61 10.43
CA ILE A 109 8.71 -10.99 10.02
C ILE A 109 9.17 -11.74 11.28
N ASP A 110 8.58 -12.89 11.52
CA ASP A 110 9.10 -13.84 12.50
C ASP A 110 10.26 -14.63 11.87
N PHE A 111 11.50 -14.21 12.13
CA PHE A 111 12.70 -14.91 11.67
C PHE A 111 13.04 -16.15 12.50
N GLU A 112 12.37 -16.34 13.64
CA GLU A 112 12.56 -17.52 14.49
C GLU A 112 11.58 -18.65 14.15
N ALA A 113 10.66 -18.42 13.22
CA ALA A 113 9.69 -19.42 12.79
C ALA A 113 10.37 -20.65 12.19
N ASP A 114 9.97 -21.84 12.67
CA ASP A 114 10.44 -23.11 12.13
C ASP A 114 9.74 -23.43 10.79
N PRO A 115 10.47 -23.48 9.66
CA PRO A 115 9.88 -23.74 8.36
C PRO A 115 9.21 -25.11 8.26
N GLU A 116 9.67 -26.13 9.02
CA GLU A 116 9.01 -27.44 9.01
C GLU A 116 7.69 -27.42 9.76
N ALA A 117 7.63 -26.72 10.90
CA ALA A 117 6.38 -26.50 11.62
C ALA A 117 5.35 -25.76 10.76
N LEU A 118 5.77 -24.70 10.02
CA LEU A 118 4.90 -23.98 9.10
C LEU A 118 4.39 -24.90 7.97
N ARG A 119 5.25 -25.75 7.40
CA ARG A 119 4.85 -26.73 6.39
C ARG A 119 3.85 -27.75 6.92
N ALA A 120 4.08 -28.27 8.11
CA ALA A 120 3.20 -29.23 8.75
C ALA A 120 1.82 -28.60 9.03
N ALA A 121 1.80 -27.37 9.55
CA ALA A 121 0.57 -26.62 9.80
C ALA A 121 -0.23 -26.39 8.51
N SER A 122 0.43 -25.95 7.43
CA SER A 122 -0.25 -25.77 6.13
C SER A 122 -0.81 -27.06 5.55
N ARG A 123 -0.04 -28.15 5.62
CA ARG A 123 -0.50 -29.48 5.16
C ARG A 123 -1.72 -29.95 5.95
N ALA A 124 -1.73 -29.72 7.27
CA ALA A 124 -2.86 -30.09 8.13
C ALA A 124 -4.11 -29.25 7.86
N ALA A 125 -3.95 -27.96 7.54
CA ALA A 125 -5.07 -27.08 7.21
C ALA A 125 -5.68 -27.41 5.83
N GLY A 126 -4.85 -27.86 4.87
CA GLY A 126 -5.28 -28.26 3.54
C GLY A 126 -5.45 -27.09 2.56
N PRO A 127 -5.57 -27.39 1.25
CA PRO A 127 -5.65 -26.36 0.21
C PRO A 127 -6.92 -25.52 0.33
N GLY A 128 -6.80 -24.20 0.12
CA GLY A 128 -7.92 -23.25 0.21
C GLY A 128 -8.33 -22.88 1.64
N ALA A 129 -7.70 -23.46 2.66
CA ALA A 129 -7.84 -23.00 4.02
C ALA A 129 -7.12 -21.66 4.23
N ARG A 130 -7.56 -20.91 5.24
CA ARG A 130 -6.84 -19.73 5.70
C ARG A 130 -5.50 -20.17 6.31
N ALA A 131 -4.43 -19.41 6.05
CA ALA A 131 -3.13 -19.65 6.65
C ALA A 131 -3.22 -19.88 8.18
N PRO A 132 -2.70 -21.00 8.71
CA PRO A 132 -2.81 -21.36 10.13
C PRO A 132 -1.73 -20.73 11.01
N PHE A 133 -0.94 -19.80 10.46
CA PHE A 133 0.15 -19.11 11.12
C PHE A 133 0.15 -17.64 10.69
N ASP A 134 0.94 -16.85 11.40
CA ASP A 134 1.01 -15.41 11.19
C ASP A 134 2.45 -14.93 11.45
N VAL A 135 3.29 -15.09 10.42
CA VAL A 135 4.74 -14.87 10.45
C VAL A 135 5.16 -13.65 9.61
N VAL A 136 4.25 -13.06 8.82
CA VAL A 136 4.52 -11.82 8.06
C VAL A 136 3.39 -10.80 8.20
N ARG A 137 3.68 -9.65 8.81
CA ARG A 137 2.69 -8.58 9.02
C ARG A 137 3.22 -7.22 8.62
N SER A 138 2.32 -6.26 8.41
CA SER A 138 2.70 -4.85 8.44
C SER A 138 2.60 -4.29 9.87
N ARG A 139 3.64 -3.56 10.30
CA ARG A 139 3.78 -3.00 11.65
C ARG A 139 2.74 -1.92 11.97
N ARG A 140 2.22 -1.21 10.96
CA ARG A 140 1.17 -0.21 11.20
C ARG A 140 -0.18 -0.83 11.53
N PHE A 141 -0.47 -2.04 11.08
CA PHE A 141 -1.70 -2.74 11.44
C PHE A 141 -1.68 -3.28 12.87
N TRP A 142 -0.52 -3.33 13.52
CA TRP A 142 -0.39 -3.71 14.93
C TRP A 142 -1.02 -2.69 15.89
N GLN A 143 -1.21 -1.43 15.45
CA GLN A 143 -1.80 -0.35 16.27
C GLN A 143 -3.33 -0.24 16.13
N ALA A 144 -3.97 -1.05 15.28
CA ALA A 144 -5.42 -1.03 15.06
C ALA A 144 -6.01 -2.44 15.24
N PRO A 145 -6.51 -2.81 16.44
CA PRO A 145 -6.94 -4.18 16.77
C PRO A 145 -8.07 -4.72 15.87
N TRP A 146 -8.82 -3.84 15.20
CA TRP A 146 -9.90 -4.23 14.28
C TRP A 146 -9.44 -4.55 12.85
N VAL A 147 -8.17 -4.40 12.49
CA VAL A 147 -7.66 -4.63 11.11
C VAL A 147 -6.96 -5.99 10.94
N ALA A 148 -6.98 -6.86 11.96
CA ALA A 148 -6.46 -8.23 11.91
C ALA A 148 -7.04 -9.09 10.76
N VAL A 149 -8.11 -8.63 10.11
CA VAL A 149 -8.76 -9.30 8.97
C VAL A 149 -7.96 -9.16 7.66
N VAL A 150 -7.10 -8.13 7.50
CA VAL A 150 -6.36 -7.90 6.24
C VAL A 150 -4.97 -8.57 6.25
N GLY A 151 -4.51 -9.06 7.39
CA GLY A 151 -3.19 -9.71 7.54
C GLY A 151 -3.04 -11.03 6.79
N GLY A 152 -4.14 -11.69 6.42
CA GLY A 152 -4.12 -13.04 5.87
C GLY A 152 -3.37 -13.19 4.54
N GLY A 153 -3.28 -12.16 3.70
CA GLY A 153 -2.77 -12.33 2.34
C GLY A 153 -1.28 -12.70 2.23
N ALA A 154 -0.43 -12.21 3.14
CA ALA A 154 1.01 -12.50 3.10
C ALA A 154 1.28 -13.95 3.53
N ASP A 155 0.72 -14.36 4.66
CA ASP A 155 0.81 -15.73 5.15
C ASP A 155 0.04 -16.72 4.26
N GLN A 156 -1.02 -16.28 3.58
CA GLN A 156 -1.73 -17.12 2.61
C GLN A 156 -0.82 -17.55 1.46
N ASN A 157 0.03 -16.66 0.95
CA ASN A 157 0.98 -17.05 -0.10
C ASN A 157 1.99 -18.10 0.39
N LEU A 158 2.41 -18.01 1.66
CA LEU A 158 3.26 -19.01 2.29
C LEU A 158 2.49 -20.32 2.50
N HIS A 159 1.23 -20.23 2.92
CA HIS A 159 0.36 -21.38 3.09
C HIS A 159 0.15 -22.13 1.77
N ASP A 160 -0.24 -21.42 0.72
CA ASP A 160 -0.47 -22.00 -0.62
C ASP A 160 0.80 -22.64 -1.19
N ARG A 161 1.98 -22.11 -0.83
CA ARG A 161 3.27 -22.72 -1.19
C ARG A 161 3.56 -24.00 -0.42
N PHE A 162 3.20 -24.06 0.85
CA PHE A 162 3.46 -25.21 1.72
C PHE A 162 2.38 -26.29 1.64
N ALA A 163 1.16 -25.92 1.24
CA ALA A 163 0.07 -26.83 1.02
C ALA A 163 0.38 -27.73 -0.19
N PRO A 164 -0.01 -29.01 -0.14
CA PRO A 164 0.09 -29.87 -1.31
C PRO A 164 -0.83 -29.32 -2.42
N PRO A 165 -0.47 -29.50 -3.70
CA PRO A 165 -1.35 -29.10 -4.79
C PRO A 165 -2.72 -29.77 -4.61
N PRO A 166 -3.82 -29.07 -4.97
CA PRO A 166 -5.14 -29.68 -4.91
C PRO A 166 -5.16 -30.95 -5.78
N PRO A 167 -5.93 -31.99 -5.40
CA PRO A 167 -6.12 -33.15 -6.25
C PRO A 167 -6.56 -32.72 -7.65
N LEU A 168 -6.00 -33.33 -8.70
CA LEU A 168 -6.33 -32.99 -10.08
C LEU A 168 -7.82 -33.14 -10.40
N GLU A 169 -8.53 -33.97 -9.63
CA GLU A 169 -9.98 -34.21 -9.71
C GLU A 169 -10.83 -33.05 -9.15
N ALA A 170 -10.22 -32.10 -8.43
CA ALA A 170 -10.89 -30.95 -7.84
C ALA A 170 -10.78 -29.67 -8.68
N LEU A 171 -10.13 -29.72 -9.86
CA LEU A 171 -10.05 -28.60 -10.79
C LEU A 171 -11.27 -28.64 -11.74
N PRO A 172 -12.02 -27.53 -11.88
CA PRO A 172 -13.20 -27.45 -12.75
C PRO A 172 -12.85 -27.55 -14.24
#